data_AF-A0A453T427-F1
#
_entry.id   AF-A0A453T427-F1
#
_cell.length_a   1.000
_cell.length_b   1.000
_cell.length_c   1.000
_cell.angle_alpha   90.00
_cell.angle_beta   90.00
_cell.angle_gamma   90.00
#
_symmetry.space_group_name_H-M   'P 1'
#
loop_
_entity.id
_entity.type
_entity.pdbx_description
1 polymer ?
#
loop_
_entity_poly.entity_id
_entity_poly.type
_entity_poly.pdbx_seq_one_letter_code
_entity_poly.pdbx_strand_id
1 'polypeptide(L)'
;NIAGDPHHERRQQYYFVAMAYTFRIHCRASDDHSLALIDGQVVLAAADPGDDRQRWYKDVMYAGGLKDEAGNPAFALVNKATGDALKHSLGYHLPVRAIRFNPGCLDESVLWSESRDVAGGFSRVHMVNNMEYIFDAERGGSEYGGPRDGTRLILFRWIRGDNQLWRISDEPAGRGPPMRVSSECNQELSLTVRDGAAVLASTDLEDDKQVS
;
A
#
# COMPACT_ATOMS: atom_id res chain seq x y z
N ASN A 1 4.37 28.53 24.40
CA ASN A 1 2.92 28.69 24.20
C ASN A 1 2.69 28.84 22.70
N ILE A 2 2.30 27.77 22.01
CA ILE A 2 2.15 27.70 20.54
C ILE A 2 0.66 27.80 20.13
N ALA A 3 -0.25 27.87 21.10
CA ALA A 3 -1.67 28.11 20.85
C ALA A 3 -1.84 29.53 20.27
N GLY A 4 -2.14 29.61 18.97
CA GLY A 4 -2.42 30.87 18.25
C GLY A 4 -1.58 31.16 17.00
N ASP A 5 -0.66 30.29 16.58
CA ASP A 5 0.03 30.46 15.29
C ASP A 5 -0.82 29.88 14.12
N PRO A 6 -1.30 30.70 13.17
CA PRO A 6 -2.10 30.24 12.03
C PRO A 6 -1.36 29.30 11.06
N HIS A 7 -0.02 29.23 11.11
CA HIS A 7 0.75 28.19 10.42
C HIS A 7 0.73 26.85 11.16
N HIS A 8 0.69 26.87 12.49
CA HIS A 8 0.60 25.68 13.31
C HIS A 8 -0.79 25.04 13.22
N GLU A 9 -1.85 25.84 13.29
CA GLU A 9 -3.24 25.35 13.14
C GLU A 9 -3.49 24.79 11.73
N ARG A 10 -2.99 25.46 10.67
CA ARG A 10 -3.05 24.89 9.31
C ARG A 10 -2.30 23.58 9.22
N ARG A 11 -1.07 23.47 9.75
CA ARG A 11 -0.33 22.20 9.77
C ARG A 11 -1.15 21.12 10.47
N GLN A 12 -1.70 21.39 11.66
CA GLN A 12 -2.52 20.40 12.37
C GLN A 12 -3.76 19.97 11.57
N GLN A 13 -4.45 20.90 10.91
CA GLN A 13 -5.56 20.57 10.01
C GLN A 13 -5.10 19.66 8.84
N TYR A 14 -3.96 19.98 8.20
CA TYR A 14 -3.39 19.14 7.13
C TYR A 14 -2.94 17.77 7.64
N TYR A 15 -2.33 17.68 8.82
CA TYR A 15 -2.00 16.39 9.45
C TYR A 15 -3.26 15.58 9.72
N PHE A 16 -4.32 16.20 10.26
CA PHE A 16 -5.58 15.53 10.53
C PHE A 16 -6.24 15.01 9.23
N VAL A 17 -6.23 15.80 8.16
CA VAL A 17 -6.73 15.39 6.85
C VAL A 17 -5.87 14.30 6.22
N ALA A 18 -4.54 14.38 6.31
CA ALA A 18 -3.63 13.33 5.83
C ALA A 18 -3.81 12.01 6.60
N MET A 19 -4.06 12.10 7.91
CA MET A 19 -4.44 10.96 8.76
C MET A 19 -5.92 10.56 8.62
N ALA A 20 -6.72 11.22 7.78
CA ALA A 20 -8.07 10.77 7.48
C ALA A 20 -8.09 9.71 6.36
N TYR A 21 -7.06 9.70 5.50
CA TYR A 21 -6.94 8.75 4.39
C TYR A 21 -6.07 7.56 4.76
N THR A 22 -6.65 6.37 4.61
CA THR A 22 -5.98 5.10 4.86
C THR A 22 -5.80 4.37 3.54
N PHE A 23 -4.63 3.77 3.37
CA PHE A 23 -4.25 3.00 2.20
C PHE A 23 -4.09 1.52 2.57
N ARG A 24 -4.09 0.69 1.56
CA ARG A 24 -3.66 -0.70 1.58
C ARG A 24 -2.35 -0.83 0.84
N ILE A 25 -1.60 -1.88 1.18
CA ILE A 25 -0.30 -2.14 0.60
C ILE A 25 -0.35 -3.55 0.00
N HIS A 26 -0.15 -3.64 -1.30
CA HIS A 26 -0.28 -4.86 -2.09
C HIS A 26 1.06 -5.28 -2.66
N CYS A 27 1.34 -6.58 -2.63
CA CYS A 27 2.51 -7.16 -3.26
C CYS A 27 2.14 -7.59 -4.69
N ARG A 28 2.95 -7.23 -5.69
CA ARG A 28 2.68 -7.59 -7.09
C ARG A 28 2.64 -9.10 -7.32
N ALA A 29 3.32 -9.88 -6.49
CA ALA A 29 3.28 -11.34 -6.57
C ALA A 29 1.94 -11.95 -6.10
N SER A 30 0.96 -11.16 -5.66
CA SER A 30 -0.35 -11.64 -5.25
C SER A 30 -1.43 -10.57 -5.36
N ASP A 31 -2.53 -10.90 -6.04
CA ASP A 31 -3.73 -10.06 -6.06
C ASP A 31 -4.61 -10.24 -4.80
N ASP A 32 -4.49 -11.38 -4.10
CA ASP A 32 -5.42 -11.77 -3.03
C ASP A 32 -4.99 -11.38 -1.60
N HIS A 33 -3.82 -10.78 -1.44
CA HIS A 33 -3.24 -10.47 -0.13
C HIS A 33 -3.02 -8.98 0.07
N SER A 34 -3.08 -8.54 1.32
CA SER A 34 -2.76 -7.19 1.74
C SER A 34 -1.80 -7.22 2.94
N LEU A 35 -0.93 -6.22 3.04
CA LEU A 35 -0.02 -6.10 4.17
C LEU A 35 -0.80 -5.78 5.45
N ALA A 36 -0.56 -6.58 6.48
CA ALA A 36 -1.22 -6.50 7.77
C ALA A 36 -0.20 -6.41 8.90
N LEU A 37 -0.62 -5.81 10.02
CA LEU A 37 0.09 -5.92 11.30
C LEU A 37 -0.71 -6.84 12.24
N ILE A 38 -0.18 -8.04 12.47
CA ILE A 38 -0.81 -9.08 13.26
C ILE A 38 0.17 -9.53 14.35
N ASP A 39 -0.23 -9.45 15.62
CA ASP A 39 0.58 -9.86 16.77
C ASP A 39 2.02 -9.27 16.78
N GLY A 40 2.15 -8.02 16.35
CA GLY A 40 3.43 -7.30 16.26
C GLY A 40 4.30 -7.69 15.06
N GLN A 41 3.80 -8.56 14.17
CA GLN A 41 4.48 -8.97 12.94
C GLN A 41 3.84 -8.34 11.71
N VAL A 42 4.69 -7.89 10.79
CA VAL A 42 4.27 -7.33 9.50
C VAL A 42 4.26 -8.45 8.48
N VAL A 43 3.07 -8.83 8.01
CA VAL A 43 2.84 -10.01 7.18
C VAL A 43 1.87 -9.71 6.04
N LEU A 44 1.89 -10.51 4.99
CA LEU A 44 0.79 -10.59 4.04
C LEU A 44 -0.28 -11.54 4.60
N ALA A 45 -1.52 -11.09 4.51
CA ALA A 45 -2.71 -11.86 4.89
C ALA A 45 -3.78 -11.71 3.80
N ALA A 46 -4.68 -12.69 3.71
CA ALA A 46 -5.83 -12.65 2.82
C ALA A 46 -6.57 -11.31 2.95
N ALA A 47 -6.86 -10.70 1.82
CA ALA A 47 -7.40 -9.36 1.79
C ALA A 47 -8.81 -9.29 2.38
N ASP A 48 -8.97 -8.46 3.39
CA ASP A 48 -10.24 -8.17 4.04
C ASP A 48 -10.45 -6.65 4.04
N PRO A 49 -11.39 -6.11 3.23
CA PRO A 49 -11.73 -4.69 3.17
C PRO A 49 -12.09 -4.07 4.53
N GLY A 50 -12.65 -4.87 5.45
CA GLY A 50 -13.07 -4.48 6.80
C GLY A 50 -11.97 -4.58 7.86
N ASP A 51 -10.85 -5.23 7.58
CA ASP A 51 -9.77 -5.38 8.56
C ASP A 51 -8.89 -4.13 8.64
N ASP A 52 -9.04 -3.38 9.74
CA ASP A 52 -8.24 -2.19 10.02
C ASP A 52 -6.76 -2.49 10.25
N ARG A 53 -6.39 -3.75 10.55
CA ARG A 53 -4.97 -4.15 10.62
C ARG A 53 -4.31 -4.17 9.25
N GLN A 54 -5.09 -4.19 8.17
CA GLN A 54 -4.63 -4.12 6.79
C GLN A 54 -4.66 -2.69 6.22
N ARG A 55 -5.00 -1.69 7.06
CA ARG A 55 -5.07 -0.28 6.66
C ARG A 55 -3.90 0.50 7.27
N TRP A 56 -3.34 1.41 6.47
CA TRP A 56 -2.14 2.15 6.79
C TRP A 56 -2.31 3.63 6.47
N TYR A 57 -1.93 4.49 7.39
CA TYR A 57 -1.70 5.90 7.10
C TYR A 57 -0.33 6.09 6.47
N LYS A 58 -0.27 6.88 5.40
CA LYS A 58 0.97 7.28 4.75
C LYS A 58 1.29 8.73 5.11
N ASP A 59 2.15 8.93 6.11
CA ASP A 59 2.47 10.26 6.63
C ASP A 59 3.73 10.84 5.96
N VAL A 60 3.53 11.57 4.87
CA VAL A 60 4.59 12.34 4.20
C VAL A 60 4.99 13.59 5.01
N MET A 61 4.07 14.12 5.81
CA MET A 61 4.28 15.36 6.56
C MET A 61 5.17 15.12 7.78
N TYR A 62 5.10 13.95 8.40
CA TYR A 62 5.99 13.52 9.48
C TYR A 62 7.46 13.57 9.06
N ALA A 63 7.76 13.22 7.81
CA ALA A 63 9.13 13.27 7.28
C ALA A 63 9.69 14.70 7.15
N GLY A 64 8.88 15.75 7.32
CA GLY A 64 9.38 17.13 7.34
C GLY A 64 10.07 17.58 6.04
N GLY A 65 9.74 16.95 4.90
CA GLY A 65 10.37 17.23 3.61
C GLY A 65 11.67 16.47 3.34
N LEU A 66 12.05 15.53 4.21
CA LEU A 66 13.16 14.62 3.99
C LEU A 66 12.95 13.80 2.71
N LYS A 67 14.05 13.51 2.01
CA LYS A 67 14.07 12.78 0.75
C LYS A 67 15.15 11.71 0.78
N ASP A 68 14.98 10.67 -0.02
CA ASP A 68 16.05 9.71 -0.28
C ASP A 68 17.15 10.31 -1.18
N GLU A 69 18.22 9.54 -1.43
CA GLU A 69 19.35 9.94 -2.27
C GLU A 69 18.94 10.30 -3.71
N ALA A 70 17.86 9.68 -4.23
CA ALA A 70 17.31 9.98 -5.55
C ALA A 70 16.33 11.18 -5.55
N GLY A 71 16.10 11.80 -4.40
CA GLY A 71 15.21 12.95 -4.24
C GLY A 71 13.73 12.62 -4.10
N ASN A 72 13.36 11.35 -3.89
CA ASN A 72 11.97 10.95 -3.67
C ASN A 72 11.54 11.31 -2.24
N PRO A 73 10.33 11.85 -2.03
CA PRO A 73 9.83 12.20 -0.70
C PRO A 73 9.76 10.99 0.23
N ALA A 74 10.19 11.19 1.46
CA ALA A 74 10.06 10.20 2.51
C ALA A 74 8.68 10.25 3.18
N PHE A 75 8.27 9.12 3.76
CA PHE A 75 7.02 9.00 4.48
C PHE A 75 7.10 7.92 5.58
N ALA A 76 6.26 8.04 6.60
CA ALA A 76 6.02 6.94 7.54
C ALA A 76 4.78 6.14 7.13
N LEU A 77 4.78 4.84 7.42
CA LEU A 77 3.61 3.97 7.28
C LEU A 77 3.15 3.56 8.67
N VAL A 78 1.97 4.05 9.08
CA VAL A 78 1.41 3.84 10.43
C VAL A 78 0.16 2.98 10.32
N ASN A 79 0.13 1.85 11.02
CA ASN A 79 -1.00 0.96 10.99
C ASN A 79 -2.23 1.61 11.65
N LYS A 80 -3.40 1.50 11.01
CA LYS A 80 -4.64 2.11 11.51
C LYS A 80 -5.10 1.47 12.82
N ALA A 81 -5.07 0.15 12.93
CA ALA A 81 -5.60 -0.56 14.10
C ALA A 81 -4.72 -0.36 15.34
N THR A 82 -3.40 -0.38 15.20
CA THR A 82 -2.48 -0.33 16.35
C THR A 82 -1.91 1.06 16.61
N GLY A 83 -1.78 1.91 15.59
CA GLY A 83 -1.02 3.15 15.64
C GLY A 83 0.50 2.94 15.67
N ASP A 84 0.99 1.76 15.28
CA ASP A 84 2.41 1.47 15.18
C ASP A 84 2.94 1.74 13.77
N ALA A 85 4.15 2.28 13.69
CA ALA A 85 4.83 2.56 12.43
C ALA A 85 5.77 1.41 12.01
N LEU A 86 5.85 1.18 10.70
CA LEU A 86 6.85 0.29 10.12
C LEU A 86 8.25 0.87 10.33
N LYS A 87 9.14 0.06 10.90
CA LYS A 87 10.53 0.40 11.22
C LYS A 87 11.48 -0.52 10.48
N HIS A 88 12.60 0.05 10.05
CA HIS A 88 13.73 -0.69 9.49
C HIS A 88 14.09 -1.90 10.37
N SER A 89 14.49 -2.97 9.70
CA SER A 89 15.03 -4.15 10.36
C SER A 89 16.45 -3.90 10.84
N LEU A 90 16.97 -4.79 11.68
CA LEU A 90 18.33 -4.73 12.20
C LEU A 90 19.38 -5.27 11.21
N GLY A 91 18.95 -5.74 10.05
CA GLY A 91 19.83 -6.26 9.00
C GLY A 91 19.07 -6.76 7.79
N TYR A 92 19.83 -7.11 6.77
CA TYR A 92 19.36 -7.77 5.56
C TYR A 92 18.80 -9.17 5.87
N HIS A 93 17.79 -9.62 5.12
CA HIS A 93 16.99 -10.84 5.33
C HIS A 93 16.16 -10.88 6.62
N LEU A 94 16.19 -9.83 7.44
CA LEU A 94 15.45 -9.82 8.68
C LEU A 94 14.08 -9.15 8.49
N PRO A 95 13.07 -9.58 9.26
CA PRO A 95 11.74 -9.01 9.25
C PRO A 95 11.74 -7.51 9.52
N VAL A 96 10.92 -6.77 8.77
CA VAL A 96 10.55 -5.40 9.11
C VAL A 96 9.83 -5.42 10.47
N ARG A 97 10.08 -4.39 11.29
CA ARG A 97 9.51 -4.30 12.64
C ARG A 97 8.36 -3.30 12.65
N ALA A 98 7.52 -3.37 13.67
CA ALA A 98 6.58 -2.32 14.01
C ALA A 98 6.93 -1.75 15.39
N ILE A 99 6.85 -0.43 15.55
CA ILE A 99 7.04 0.23 16.85
C ILE A 99 5.97 1.29 17.07
N ARG A 100 5.75 1.67 18.33
CA ARG A 100 4.82 2.75 18.64
C ARG A 100 5.21 4.04 17.91
N PHE A 101 4.30 4.58 17.12
CA PHE A 101 4.55 5.82 16.39
C PHE A 101 4.52 7.02 17.34
N ASN A 102 5.54 7.86 17.27
CA ASN A 102 5.63 9.10 18.05
C ASN A 102 5.76 10.30 17.10
N PRO A 103 4.66 11.02 16.79
CA PRO A 103 4.70 12.16 15.88
C PRO A 103 5.49 13.36 16.44
N GLY A 104 5.79 13.39 17.74
CA GLY A 104 6.53 14.48 18.38
C GLY A 104 8.05 14.37 18.28
N CYS A 105 8.59 13.23 17.81
CA CYS A 105 10.03 13.01 17.71
C CYS A 105 10.32 12.32 16.37
N LEU A 106 11.11 12.98 15.51
CA LEU A 106 11.49 12.41 14.23
C LEU A 106 12.45 11.24 14.44
N ASP A 107 11.97 10.04 14.14
CA ASP A 107 12.73 8.80 14.02
C ASP A 107 12.88 8.46 12.53
N GLU A 108 14.09 8.64 11.98
CA GLU A 108 14.37 8.32 10.57
C GLU A 108 14.22 6.83 10.24
N SER A 109 14.36 5.94 11.24
CA SER A 109 14.27 4.51 11.00
C SER A 109 12.84 4.00 10.77
N VAL A 110 11.82 4.87 10.88
CA VAL A 110 10.45 4.57 10.43
C VAL A 110 10.10 5.21 9.09
N LEU A 111 11.07 5.87 8.45
CA LEU A 111 10.87 6.54 7.18
C LEU A 111 11.25 5.63 6.01
N TRP A 112 10.37 5.62 5.02
CA TRP A 112 10.46 4.87 3.78
C TRP A 112 10.30 5.83 2.61
N SER A 113 10.77 5.42 1.43
CA SER A 113 10.55 6.12 0.17
C SER A 113 10.09 5.14 -0.91
N GLU A 114 9.40 5.65 -1.92
CA GLU A 114 9.04 4.89 -3.12
C GLU A 114 9.91 5.30 -4.29
N SER A 115 10.34 4.33 -5.09
CA SER A 115 10.87 4.63 -6.41
C SER A 115 9.77 5.18 -7.34
N ARG A 116 10.15 5.80 -8.46
CA ARG A 116 9.21 6.01 -9.57
C ARG A 116 8.53 4.70 -9.94
N ASP A 117 7.28 4.77 -10.38
CA ASP A 117 6.49 3.62 -10.84
C ASP A 117 7.31 2.82 -11.86
N VAL A 118 7.51 1.54 -11.55
CA VAL A 118 8.32 0.63 -12.35
C VAL A 118 7.49 -0.37 -13.13
N ALA A 119 6.18 -0.53 -12.85
CA ALA A 119 5.38 -1.59 -13.45
C ALA A 119 3.84 -1.44 -13.34
N GLY A 120 3.25 -0.30 -13.67
CA GLY A 120 1.79 -0.16 -13.75
C GLY A 120 1.14 0.05 -12.38
N GLY A 121 1.59 1.09 -11.70
CA GLY A 121 1.18 1.46 -10.34
C GLY A 121 1.89 0.65 -9.26
N PHE A 122 2.99 -0.03 -9.57
CA PHE A 122 3.82 -0.73 -8.60
C PHE A 122 5.21 -0.10 -8.53
N SER A 123 5.67 0.09 -7.31
CA SER A 123 6.95 0.74 -6.98
C SER A 123 7.77 -0.14 -6.04
N ARG A 124 9.06 0.14 -5.95
CA ARG A 124 9.87 -0.37 -4.84
C ARG A 124 9.67 0.55 -3.65
N VAL A 125 9.53 -0.04 -2.46
CA VAL A 125 9.54 0.68 -1.19
C VAL A 125 10.86 0.35 -0.49
N HIS A 126 11.63 1.35 -0.12
CA HIS A 126 12.97 1.19 0.44
C HIS A 126 13.21 2.09 1.64
N MET A 127 14.23 1.77 2.42
CA MET A 127 14.65 2.63 3.53
C MET A 127 15.07 3.99 2.98
N VAL A 128 14.63 5.08 3.61
CA VAL A 128 14.96 6.43 3.13
C VAL A 128 16.47 6.71 3.12
N ASN A 129 17.21 6.12 4.06
CA ASN A 129 18.64 6.34 4.27
C ASN A 129 19.52 5.26 3.61
N ASN A 130 18.91 4.23 3.01
CA ASN A 130 19.64 3.18 2.30
C ASN A 130 18.75 2.52 1.25
N MET A 131 18.90 2.95 0.00
CA MET A 131 18.10 2.49 -1.13
C MET A 131 18.44 1.06 -1.61
N GLU A 132 19.50 0.43 -1.07
CA GLU A 132 19.85 -0.95 -1.43
C GLU A 132 18.89 -1.97 -0.82
N TYR A 133 18.27 -1.63 0.32
CA TYR A 133 17.38 -2.51 1.07
C TYR A 133 15.92 -2.08 0.92
N ILE A 134 15.14 -2.99 0.35
CA ILE A 134 13.76 -2.78 -0.04
C ILE A 134 12.83 -3.78 0.67
N PHE A 135 11.53 -3.48 0.64
CA PHE A 135 10.49 -4.43 1.00
C PHE A 135 10.51 -5.67 0.10
N ASP A 136 10.45 -6.83 0.73
CA ASP A 136 10.40 -8.13 0.07
C ASP A 136 9.46 -9.05 0.87
N ALA A 137 8.54 -9.70 0.15
CA ALA A 137 7.71 -10.76 0.73
C ALA A 137 8.54 -12.05 0.82
N GLU A 138 8.84 -12.48 2.05
CA GLU A 138 9.76 -13.60 2.33
C GLU A 138 9.34 -14.88 1.60
N ARG A 139 10.19 -15.35 0.70
CA ARG A 139 9.92 -16.52 -0.16
C ARG A 139 8.58 -16.40 -0.90
N GLY A 140 8.18 -15.18 -1.26
CA GLY A 140 6.97 -14.88 -2.02
C GLY A 140 7.18 -14.87 -3.54
N GLY A 141 8.35 -15.24 -4.03
CA GLY A 141 8.62 -15.38 -5.46
C GLY A 141 7.82 -16.50 -6.11
N SER A 142 7.65 -16.45 -7.43
CA SER A 142 6.90 -17.46 -8.18
C SER A 142 7.53 -18.85 -8.09
N GLU A 143 8.84 -18.94 -7.89
CA GLU A 143 9.57 -20.18 -7.64
C GLU A 143 9.19 -20.87 -6.32
N TYR A 144 8.53 -20.15 -5.41
CA TYR A 144 8.01 -20.66 -4.14
C TYR A 144 6.47 -20.75 -4.13
N GLY A 145 5.81 -20.47 -5.26
CA GLY A 145 4.34 -20.46 -5.37
C GLY A 145 3.67 -19.15 -4.97
N GLY A 146 4.44 -18.07 -4.81
CA GLY A 146 3.91 -16.76 -4.42
C GLY A 146 3.75 -16.57 -2.91
N PRO A 147 3.30 -15.39 -2.46
CA PRO A 147 2.98 -15.14 -1.06
C PRO A 147 1.79 -15.98 -0.57
N ARG A 148 1.77 -16.26 0.74
CA ARG A 148 0.68 -16.94 1.45
C ARG A 148 0.37 -16.21 2.75
N ASP A 149 -0.72 -16.58 3.40
CA ASP A 149 -1.03 -16.09 4.74
C ASP A 149 0.14 -16.27 5.71
N GLY A 150 0.52 -15.17 6.35
CA GLY A 150 1.65 -15.11 7.26
C GLY A 150 3.02 -14.93 6.58
N THR A 151 3.09 -14.78 5.26
CA THR A 151 4.34 -14.41 4.57
C THR A 151 4.85 -13.09 5.13
N ARG A 152 6.05 -13.11 5.71
CA ARG A 152 6.61 -11.96 6.42
C ARG A 152 7.15 -10.92 5.45
N LEU A 153 7.02 -9.66 5.82
CA LEU A 153 7.76 -8.59 5.18
C LEU A 153 9.18 -8.55 5.73
N ILE A 154 10.17 -8.73 4.86
CA ILE A 154 11.60 -8.65 5.19
C ILE A 154 12.27 -7.53 4.42
N LEU A 155 13.49 -7.18 4.83
CA LEU A 155 14.36 -6.30 4.05
C LEU A 155 15.30 -7.11 3.19
N PHE A 156 15.28 -6.83 1.89
CA PHE A 156 16.09 -7.57 0.93
C PHE A 156 16.75 -6.66 -0.10
N ARG A 157 17.77 -7.15 -0.80
CA ARG A 157 18.41 -6.45 -1.91
C ARG A 157 17.54 -6.54 -3.15
N TRP A 158 17.58 -5.54 -4.02
CA TRP A 158 16.83 -5.61 -5.27
C TRP A 158 17.32 -6.75 -6.18
N ILE A 159 16.48 -7.76 -6.42
CA ILE A 159 16.72 -8.88 -7.33
C ILE A 159 15.72 -8.94 -8.49
N ARG A 160 14.85 -7.93 -8.61
CA ARG A 160 13.86 -7.82 -9.71
C ARG A 160 12.72 -8.85 -9.64
N GLY A 161 12.39 -9.32 -8.45
CA GLY A 161 11.23 -10.20 -8.23
C GLY A 161 9.92 -9.42 -8.10
N ASP A 162 8.81 -10.01 -8.54
CA ASP A 162 7.47 -9.42 -8.31
C ASP A 162 7.13 -9.34 -6.81
N ASN A 163 7.72 -10.20 -5.98
CA ASN A 163 7.58 -10.19 -4.53
C ASN A 163 8.26 -8.98 -3.85
N GLN A 164 8.91 -8.12 -4.64
CA GLN A 164 9.62 -6.92 -4.22
C GLN A 164 8.98 -5.62 -4.75
N LEU A 165 7.84 -5.75 -5.44
CA LEU A 165 7.11 -4.64 -6.03
C LEU A 165 5.79 -4.45 -5.29
N TRP A 166 5.50 -3.20 -4.93
CA TRP A 166 4.45 -2.85 -3.99
C TRP A 166 3.59 -1.73 -4.55
N ARG A 167 2.28 -1.81 -4.28
CA ARG A 167 1.32 -0.74 -4.57
C ARG A 167 0.74 -0.25 -3.27
N ILE A 168 0.85 1.05 -3.01
CA ILE A 168 0.19 1.73 -1.89
C ILE A 168 -1.00 2.51 -2.48
N SER A 169 -2.21 2.02 -2.27
CA SER A 169 -3.44 2.57 -2.87
C SER A 169 -4.61 2.50 -1.90
N ASP A 170 -5.62 3.33 -2.11
CA ASP A 170 -6.90 3.30 -1.40
C ASP A 170 -7.84 2.18 -1.90
N GLU A 171 -7.51 1.56 -3.03
CA GLU A 171 -8.20 0.40 -3.58
C GLU A 171 -8.11 -0.84 -2.66
N PRO A 172 -9.18 -1.66 -2.59
CA PRO A 172 -9.13 -3.00 -1.99
C PRO A 172 -8.09 -3.91 -2.68
N ALA A 173 -7.57 -4.93 -1.97
CA ALA A 173 -6.90 -6.03 -2.67
C ALA A 173 -7.95 -6.92 -3.36
N GLY A 174 -7.54 -7.57 -4.45
CA GLY A 174 -8.39 -8.36 -5.32
C GLY A 174 -9.02 -7.52 -6.43
N ARG A 175 -9.55 -8.20 -7.45
CA ARG A 175 -10.61 -7.61 -8.28
C ARG A 175 -11.68 -7.20 -7.27
N GLY A 176 -12.03 -5.91 -7.20
CA GLY A 176 -13.22 -5.50 -6.46
C GLY A 176 -14.43 -6.32 -6.90
N PRO A 177 -15.57 -6.27 -6.19
CA PRO A 177 -16.77 -6.97 -6.66
C PRO A 177 -16.99 -6.64 -8.14
N PRO A 178 -17.21 -7.64 -9.01
CA PRO A 178 -17.22 -7.47 -10.46
C PRO A 178 -18.04 -6.24 -10.83
N MET A 179 -17.36 -5.21 -11.35
CA MET A 179 -18.00 -3.93 -11.59
C MET A 179 -18.63 -3.93 -12.97
N ARG A 180 -19.91 -3.57 -13.02
CA ARG A 180 -20.70 -3.44 -14.24
C ARG A 180 -21.02 -1.99 -14.51
N VAL A 181 -20.70 -1.52 -15.71
CA VAL A 181 -21.04 -0.17 -16.15
C VAL A 181 -22.37 -0.23 -16.88
N SER A 182 -23.44 0.26 -16.24
CA SER A 182 -24.78 0.36 -16.84
C SER A 182 -24.98 1.68 -17.58
N SER A 183 -25.82 1.68 -18.61
CA SER A 183 -26.22 2.92 -19.28
C SER A 183 -27.20 3.73 -18.41
N GLU A 184 -26.94 5.02 -18.22
CA GLU A 184 -27.84 5.92 -17.48
C GLU A 184 -29.17 6.12 -18.22
N CYS A 185 -29.15 6.13 -19.56
CA CYS A 185 -30.37 6.30 -20.37
C CYS A 185 -31.16 4.99 -20.57
N ASN A 186 -30.57 3.84 -20.23
CA ASN A 186 -31.25 2.55 -20.23
C ASN A 186 -30.56 1.56 -19.27
N GLN A 187 -31.17 1.34 -18.11
CA GLN A 187 -30.62 0.49 -17.05
C GLN A 187 -30.58 -1.01 -17.40
N GLU A 188 -31.23 -1.44 -18.50
CA GLU A 188 -31.16 -2.82 -19.01
C GLU A 188 -29.94 -3.07 -19.90
N LEU A 189 -29.11 -2.04 -20.16
CA LEU A 189 -27.89 -2.16 -20.95
C LEU A 189 -26.65 -2.01 -20.08
N SER A 190 -25.65 -2.83 -20.36
CA SER A 190 -24.34 -2.79 -19.72
C SER A 190 -23.22 -2.86 -20.73
N LEU A 191 -22.08 -2.25 -20.38
CA LEU A 191 -20.87 -2.26 -21.19
C LEU A 191 -20.30 -3.69 -21.25
N THR A 192 -19.95 -4.16 -22.44
CA THR A 192 -19.29 -5.46 -22.68
C THR A 192 -18.20 -5.31 -23.73
N VAL A 193 -17.18 -6.15 -23.68
CA VAL A 193 -16.16 -6.23 -24.73
C VAL A 193 -16.48 -7.39 -25.67
N ARG A 194 -16.80 -7.09 -26.93
CA ARG A 194 -17.07 -8.07 -27.99
C ARG A 194 -16.16 -7.80 -29.18
N ASP A 195 -15.46 -8.84 -29.63
CA ASP A 195 -14.53 -8.77 -30.77
C ASP A 195 -13.51 -7.61 -30.67
N GLY A 196 -13.06 -7.32 -29.45
CA GLY A 196 -12.09 -6.25 -29.17
C GLY A 196 -12.67 -4.83 -29.11
N ALA A 197 -13.98 -4.67 -29.23
CA ALA A 197 -14.68 -3.39 -29.13
C ALA A 197 -15.55 -3.32 -27.86
N ALA A 198 -15.58 -2.15 -27.22
CA ALA A 198 -16.51 -1.85 -26.14
C ALA A 198 -17.88 -1.50 -26.73
N VAL A 199 -18.92 -2.25 -26.34
CA VAL A 199 -20.30 -2.08 -26.82
C VAL A 199 -21.30 -2.13 -25.67
N LEU A 200 -22.49 -1.57 -25.86
CA LEU A 200 -23.62 -1.75 -24.95
C LEU A 200 -24.42 -2.98 -25.38
N ALA A 201 -24.68 -3.89 -24.44
CA ALA A 201 -25.52 -5.07 -24.65
C ALA A 201 -26.50 -5.24 -23.49
N SER A 202 -27.53 -6.05 -23.68
CA SER A 202 -28.46 -6.41 -22.60
C SER A 202 -27.70 -6.96 -21.39
N THR A 203 -28.05 -6.43 -20.22
CA THR A 203 -27.48 -6.81 -18.94
C THR A 203 -27.71 -8.31 -18.70
N ASP A 204 -26.62 -9.07 -18.65
CA ASP A 204 -26.63 -10.52 -18.38
C ASP A 204 -25.74 -10.76 -17.16
N LEU A 205 -26.31 -11.15 -16.03
CA LEU A 205 -25.59 -11.33 -14.76
C LEU A 205 -24.57 -12.47 -14.80
N GLU A 206 -24.65 -13.35 -15.79
CA GLU A 206 -23.76 -14.49 -15.98
C GLU A 206 -22.68 -14.23 -17.06
N ASP A 207 -22.74 -13.09 -17.77
CA ASP A 207 -21.75 -12.73 -18.79
C ASP A 207 -20.49 -12.10 -18.18
N ASP A 208 -19.43 -12.89 -18.04
CA ASP A 208 -18.13 -12.46 -17.54
C ASP A 208 -17.48 -11.33 -18.36
N LYS A 209 -17.93 -11.11 -19.61
CA LYS A 209 -17.45 -9.99 -20.45
C LYS A 209 -18.10 -8.66 -20.10
N GLN A 210 -19.15 -8.66 -19.26
CA GLN A 210 -19.84 -7.46 -18.76
C GLN A 210 -19.29 -6.96 -17.43
N VAL A 211 -18.25 -7.60 -16.89
CA VAL A 211 -17.70 -7.29 -15.57
C VAL A 211 -16.19 -7.05 -15.61
N SER A 212 -15.80 -5.89 -15.07
CA SER A 212 -14.40 -5.48 -14.88
C SER A 212 -13.78 -6.05 -13.61
#